data_AF-A0A4Y7U2H5-F1
#
_entry.id   AF-A0A4Y7U2H5-F1
#
_cell.length_a   1.000
_cell.length_b   1.000
_cell.length_c   1.000
_cell.angle_alpha   90.00
_cell.angle_beta   90.00
_cell.angle_gamma   90.00
#
_symmetry.space_group_name_H-M   'P 1'
#
loop_
_entity.id
_entity.type
_entity.pdbx_description
1 polymer ?
#
loop_
_entity_poly.entity_id
_entity_poly.type
_entity_poly.pdbx_seq_one_letter_code
_entity_poly.pdbx_strand_id
1 'polypeptide(L)'
;DIGFVIDDTFVKSNILPDRERELDAIQYVLDQMDATKVVRPPEEVHIEGGDVMLWNDHIFIGTYKGSDYKDYITARTNMQGVNYIKALFPNKIVKEFDLVKSKL
;
A
#
# COMPACT_ATOMS: atom_id res chain seq x y z
N ASP A 1 -5.70 -0.09 -6.99
CA ASP A 1 -4.93 1.08 -6.51
C ASP A 1 -5.49 1.71 -5.25
N ILE A 2 -6.82 1.73 -5.04
CA ILE A 2 -7.43 2.36 -3.85
C ILE A 2 -7.28 1.57 -2.55
N GLY A 3 -6.95 0.28 -2.66
CA GLY A 3 -6.62 -0.59 -1.54
C GLY A 3 -6.30 -2.01 -2.02
N PHE A 4 -5.93 -2.87 -1.08
CA PHE A 4 -5.59 -4.27 -1.34
C PHE A 4 -5.84 -5.11 -0.08
N VAL A 5 -5.89 -6.44 -0.25
CA VAL A 5 -6.14 -7.38 0.84
C VAL A 5 -4.90 -8.24 1.06
N ILE A 6 -4.48 -8.38 2.31
CA ILE A 6 -3.48 -9.37 2.75
C ILE A 6 -4.12 -10.21 3.84
N ASP A 7 -4.08 -11.53 3.68
CA ASP A 7 -4.83 -12.49 4.50
C ASP A 7 -6.32 -12.09 4.59
N ASP A 8 -6.77 -11.60 5.75
CA ASP A 8 -8.15 -11.17 6.01
C ASP A 8 -8.31 -9.66 6.23
N THR A 9 -7.25 -8.88 5.99
CA THR A 9 -7.18 -7.46 6.32
C THR A 9 -7.11 -6.62 5.04
N PHE A 10 -8.07 -5.70 4.88
CA PHE A 10 -8.09 -4.70 3.82
C PHE A 10 -7.25 -3.48 4.21
N VAL A 11 -6.23 -3.18 3.42
CA VAL A 11 -5.37 -2.00 3.56
C VAL A 11 -5.83 -0.94 2.57
N LYS A 12 -6.30 0.20 3.07
CA LYS A 12 -6.55 1.38 2.23
C LYS A 12 -5.23 1.91 1.71
N SER A 13 -5.14 2.17 0.42
CA SER A 13 -3.97 2.82 -0.15
C SER A 13 -4.05 4.32 0.09
N ASN A 14 -2.93 4.91 0.49
CA ASN A 14 -2.79 6.37 0.49
C ASN A 14 -2.51 6.82 -0.94
N ILE A 15 -3.61 6.95 -1.69
CA ILE A 15 -3.64 7.50 -3.03
C ILE A 15 -3.52 9.02 -2.99
N LEU A 16 -3.15 9.64 -4.11
CA LEU A 16 -3.09 11.10 -4.24
C LEU A 16 -4.44 11.73 -3.84
N PRO A 17 -4.45 12.94 -3.23
CA PRO A 17 -5.66 13.60 -2.71
C PRO A 17 -6.83 13.66 -3.71
N ASP A 18 -6.53 13.84 -5.00
CA ASP A 18 -7.54 13.92 -6.06
C ASP A 18 -8.28 12.60 -6.34
N ARG A 19 -7.76 11.46 -5.81
CA ARG A 19 -8.36 10.13 -5.97
C ARG A 19 -9.12 9.66 -4.73
N GLU A 20 -9.19 10.44 -3.65
CA GLU A 20 -9.92 10.04 -2.43
C GLU A 20 -11.41 9.71 -2.70
N ARG A 21 -12.04 10.36 -3.68
CA ARG A 21 -13.43 10.06 -4.08
C ARG A 21 -13.63 8.62 -4.56
N GLU A 22 -12.58 7.95 -5.04
CA GLU A 22 -12.65 6.53 -5.42
C GLU A 22 -12.79 5.63 -4.18
N LEU A 23 -12.22 6.01 -3.03
CA LEU A 23 -12.42 5.29 -1.77
C LEU A 23 -13.85 5.45 -1.26
N ASP A 24 -14.43 6.65 -1.36
CA ASP A 24 -15.82 6.90 -0.97
C ASP A 24 -16.80 6.03 -1.77
N ALA A 25 -16.51 5.81 -3.06
CA ALA A 25 -17.35 5.00 -3.94
C ALA A 25 -17.48 3.54 -3.48
N ILE A 26 -16.49 3.00 -2.77
CA ILE A 26 -16.53 1.62 -2.25
C ILE A 26 -16.91 1.53 -0.77
N GLN A 27 -17.22 2.65 -0.10
CA GLN A 27 -17.46 2.69 1.34
C GLN A 27 -18.60 1.76 1.77
N TYR A 28 -19.66 1.64 0.97
CA TYR A 28 -20.76 0.69 1.22
C TYR A 28 -20.31 -0.77 1.33
N VAL A 29 -19.26 -1.16 0.59
CA VAL A 29 -18.68 -2.51 0.68
C VAL A 29 -17.82 -2.62 1.94
N LEU A 30 -17.02 -1.59 2.25
CA LEU A 30 -16.19 -1.55 3.45
C LEU A 30 -17.02 -1.60 4.74
N ASP A 31 -18.19 -0.97 4.75
CA ASP A 31 -19.12 -0.96 5.90
C ASP A 31 -19.71 -2.35 6.21
N GLN A 32 -19.62 -3.30 5.28
CA GLN A 32 -20.05 -4.69 5.49
C GLN A 32 -18.93 -5.58 6.03
N MET A 33 -17.70 -5.06 6.11
CA MET A 33 -16.55 -5.79 6.63
C MET A 33 -16.39 -5.56 8.13
N ASP A 34 -15.64 -6.44 8.80
CA ASP A 34 -15.20 -6.17 10.16
C ASP A 34 -14.33 -4.90 10.17
N ALA A 35 -14.75 -3.86 10.89
CA ALA A 35 -14.05 -2.58 10.96
C ALA A 35 -12.61 -2.72 11.49
N THR A 36 -12.33 -3.75 12.30
CA THR A 36 -10.97 -4.03 12.80
C THR A 36 -10.04 -4.60 11.72
N LYS A 37 -10.62 -5.08 10.60
CA LYS A 37 -9.93 -5.62 9.43
C LYS A 37 -9.81 -4.62 8.29
N VAL A 38 -10.26 -3.38 8.48
CA VAL A 38 -10.10 -2.30 7.52
C VAL A 38 -9.14 -1.27 8.09
N VAL A 39 -7.90 -1.25 7.59
CA VAL A 39 -6.85 -0.36 8.11
C VAL A 39 -6.55 0.78 7.15
N ARG A 40 -6.29 1.98 7.70
CA ARG A 40 -5.83 3.15 6.95
C ARG A 40 -4.41 3.51 7.42
N PRO A 41 -3.39 3.43 6.56
CA PRO A 41 -2.05 3.87 6.91
C PRO A 41 -2.00 5.39 7.17
N PRO A 42 -1.09 5.88 8.04
CA PRO A 42 -0.79 7.31 8.22
C PRO A 42 -0.41 8.00 6.90
N GLU A 43 -0.65 9.31 6.78
CA GLU A 43 -0.47 10.09 5.54
C GLU A 43 0.90 9.87 4.87
N GLU A 44 1.97 9.81 5.66
CA GLU A 44 3.35 9.61 5.20
C GLU A 44 3.63 8.21 4.63
N VAL A 45 2.76 7.24 4.92
CA VAL A 45 2.86 5.84 4.47
C VAL A 45 2.21 5.72 3.10
N HIS A 46 3.03 5.71 2.05
CA HIS A 46 2.55 5.53 0.68
C HIS A 46 2.70 4.07 0.28
N ILE A 47 1.58 3.42 -0.06
CA ILE A 47 1.56 2.03 -0.53
C ILE A 47 0.38 1.79 -1.46
N GLU A 48 0.65 1.20 -2.61
CA GLU A 48 -0.35 0.88 -3.63
C GLU A 48 -0.44 -0.63 -3.87
N GLY A 49 -1.67 -1.14 -3.96
CA GLY A 49 -1.91 -2.57 -4.17
C GLY A 49 -1.21 -3.16 -5.40
N GLY A 50 -1.03 -2.38 -6.46
CA GLY A 50 -0.33 -2.83 -7.67
C GLY A 50 1.15 -3.12 -7.47
N ASP A 51 1.78 -2.58 -6.42
CA ASP A 51 3.17 -2.84 -6.06
C ASP A 51 3.31 -4.00 -5.05
N VAL A 52 2.21 -4.62 -4.61
CA VAL A 52 2.18 -5.69 -3.59
C VAL A 52 1.80 -7.02 -4.22
N MET A 53 2.61 -8.06 -3.99
CA MET A 53 2.37 -9.42 -4.46
C MET A 53 2.50 -10.45 -3.33
N LEU A 54 1.51 -11.32 -3.18
CA LEU A 54 1.47 -12.35 -2.13
C LEU A 54 1.91 -13.70 -2.67
N TRP A 55 2.71 -14.43 -1.90
CA TRP A 55 3.06 -15.82 -2.19
C TRP A 55 3.30 -16.62 -0.91
N ASN A 56 2.33 -17.45 -0.52
CA ASN A 56 2.38 -18.21 0.74
C ASN A 56 2.62 -17.27 1.95
N ASP A 57 3.74 -17.48 2.66
CA ASP A 57 4.15 -16.66 3.79
C ASP A 57 4.91 -15.40 3.38
N HIS A 58 5.10 -15.16 2.07
CA HIS A 58 5.83 -14.02 1.55
C HIS A 58 4.91 -12.90 1.09
N ILE A 59 5.35 -11.67 1.35
CA ILE A 59 4.80 -10.44 0.77
C ILE A 59 5.94 -9.74 0.02
N PHE A 60 5.84 -9.67 -1.29
CA PHE A 60 6.76 -8.92 -2.13
C PHE A 60 6.23 -7.53 -2.35
N ILE A 61 7.09 -6.52 -2.18
CA ILE A 61 6.71 -5.12 -2.32
C ILE A 61 7.70 -4.41 -3.23
N GLY A 62 7.21 -3.91 -4.37
CA GLY A 62 7.92 -2.93 -5.16
C GLY A 62 7.94 -1.59 -4.44
N THR A 63 9.10 -0.97 -4.29
CA THR A 63 9.22 0.33 -3.63
C THR A 63 10.25 1.20 -4.36
N TYR A 64 10.16 2.51 -4.22
CA TYR A 64 11.21 3.41 -4.67
C TYR A 64 12.01 3.89 -3.46
N LYS A 65 13.32 3.60 -3.43
CA LYS A 65 14.22 3.95 -2.31
C LYS A 65 14.98 5.26 -2.51
N GLY A 66 14.81 5.92 -3.67
CA GLY A 66 15.46 7.20 -3.98
C GLY A 66 15.03 8.32 -3.02
N SER A 67 15.98 9.18 -2.65
CA SER A 67 15.73 10.35 -1.80
C SER A 67 14.86 11.41 -2.49
N ASP A 68 14.84 11.38 -3.81
CA ASP A 68 14.02 12.18 -4.73
C ASP A 68 12.60 11.60 -4.92
N TYR A 69 12.12 10.70 -4.04
CA TYR A 69 10.78 10.12 -4.10
C TYR A 69 9.67 11.14 -4.38
N LYS A 70 9.73 12.31 -3.74
CA LYS A 70 8.72 13.38 -3.87
C LYS A 70 8.68 13.98 -5.28
N ASP A 71 9.75 13.81 -6.06
CA ASP A 71 9.90 14.38 -7.40
C ASP A 71 9.39 13.43 -8.51
N TYR A 72 8.97 12.20 -8.17
CA TYR A 72 8.47 11.21 -9.12
C TYR A 72 7.00 10.90 -8.88
N ILE A 73 6.14 11.37 -9.78
CA ILE A 73 4.70 11.06 -9.77
C ILE A 73 4.46 9.54 -9.88
N THR A 74 5.36 8.81 -10.54
CA THR A 74 5.30 7.35 -10.72
C THR A 74 5.81 6.53 -9.52
N ALA A 75 6.39 7.20 -8.51
CA ALA A 75 6.77 6.59 -7.24
C ALA A 75 5.55 6.58 -6.30
N ARG A 76 4.99 5.38 -6.11
CA ARG A 76 3.68 5.18 -5.45
C ARG A 76 3.76 4.43 -4.13
N THR A 77 4.86 3.69 -3.93
CA THR A 77 5.14 2.96 -2.69
C THR A 77 6.50 3.35 -2.13
N ASN A 78 6.54 3.87 -0.90
CA ASN A 78 7.77 4.28 -0.21
C ASN A 78 8.21 3.25 0.84
N MET A 79 9.40 3.44 1.43
CA MET A 79 9.90 2.55 2.49
C MET A 79 9.06 2.58 3.77
N GLN A 80 8.30 3.65 4.01
CA GLN A 80 7.37 3.70 5.14
C GLN A 80 6.18 2.75 4.90
N GLY A 81 5.70 2.64 3.66
CA GLY A 81 4.78 1.60 3.17
C GLY A 81 5.27 0.19 3.48
N VAL A 82 6.50 -0.11 3.10
CA VAL A 82 7.13 -1.41 3.37
C VAL A 82 7.16 -1.71 4.87
N ASN A 83 7.60 -0.74 5.68
CA ASN A 83 7.73 -0.91 7.13
C ASN A 83 6.37 -1.06 7.81
N TYR A 84 5.35 -0.34 7.34
CA TYR A 84 3.98 -0.48 7.82
C TYR A 84 3.45 -1.90 7.62
N ILE A 85 3.67 -2.50 6.44
CA ILE A 85 3.26 -3.88 6.17
C ILE A 85 4.05 -4.88 7.03
N LYS A 86 5.35 -4.67 7.24
CA LYS A 86 6.16 -5.49 8.17
C LYS A 86 5.59 -5.47 9.59
N ALA A 87 5.17 -4.30 10.07
CA ALA A 87 4.60 -4.15 11.40
C ALA A 87 3.19 -4.76 11.52
N LEU A 88 2.38 -4.62 10.46
CA LEU A 88 1.00 -5.10 10.45
C LEU A 88 0.89 -6.63 10.32
N PHE A 89 1.83 -7.25 9.59
CA PHE A 89 1.87 -8.69 9.36
C PHE A 89 3.18 -9.30 9.87
N PRO A 90 3.42 -9.32 11.19
CA PRO A 90 4.70 -9.74 11.77
C PRO A 90 5.04 -11.22 11.52
N ASN A 91 4.04 -12.02 11.15
CA ASN A 91 4.20 -13.45 10.83
C ASN A 91 4.54 -13.71 9.36
N LYS A 92 4.55 -12.68 8.50
CA LYS A 92 4.86 -12.80 7.08
C LYS A 92 6.28 -12.35 6.79
N ILE A 93 6.89 -12.94 5.77
CA ILE A 93 8.22 -12.59 5.27
C ILE A 93 8.06 -11.50 4.20
N VAL A 94 8.31 -10.26 4.58
CA VAL A 94 8.27 -9.14 3.63
C VAL A 94 9.62 -9.00 2.92
N LYS A 95 9.58 -8.96 1.58
CA LYS A 95 10.73 -8.75 0.71
C LYS A 95 10.47 -7.55 -0.19
N GLU A 96 11.21 -6.46 0.01
CA GLU A 96 11.08 -5.28 -0.81
C GLU A 96 12.12 -5.22 -1.95
N PHE A 97 11.69 -4.76 -3.11
CA PHE A 97 12.53 -4.57 -4.30
C PHE A 97 12.55 -3.09 -4.67
N ASP A 98 13.75 -2.55 -4.85
CA ASP A 98 13.89 -1.18 -5.37
C ASP A 98 13.55 -1.16 -6.86
N LEU A 99 12.55 -0.37 -7.23
CA LEU A 99 12.07 -0.25 -8.59
C LEU A 99 12.77 0.91 -9.27
N VAL A 100 13.38 0.65 -10.43
CA VAL A 100 13.88 1.72 -11.30
C VAL A 100 12.67 2.37 -11.99
N LYS A 101 12.38 3.63 -11.64
CA LYS A 101 11.27 4.40 -12.21
C LYS A 101 11.78 5.34 -13.30
N SER A 102 11.05 5.42 -14.42
CA SER A 102 11.24 6.45 -15.44
C SER A 102 10.61 7.78 -14.98
N LYS A 103 11.16 8.90 -15.48
CA LYS A 103 10.61 10.26 -15.27
C LYS A 103 9.35 10.56 -16.11
N LEU A 104 8.76 9.55 -16.73
CA LEU A 104 7.64 9.66 -17.67
C LEU A 104 6.60 8.60 -17.34
#